data_AF-A0A0D0SLD4-F1
#
_entry.id   AF-A0A0D0SLD4-F1
#
_cell.length_a   1.000
_cell.length_b   1.000
_cell.length_c   1.000
_cell.angle_alpha   90.00
_cell.angle_beta   90.00
_cell.angle_gamma   90.00
#
_symmetry.space_group_name_H-M   'P 1'
#
loop_
_entity.id
_entity.type
_entity.pdbx_description
1 polymer ?
#
loop_
_entity_poly.entity_id
_entity_poly.type
_entity_poly.pdbx_seq_one_letter_code
_entity_poly.pdbx_strand_id
1 'polypeptide(L)'
;MYLKRLLKNHPETMSDAGCMRWKLSIDKKVAFHVGYGASKFFRILNAFEMFWHAEGMKTAYKGWVEYNGEKYLVRPEDCYGYADKNWGGDFTSPWVWLSSNHLTSKLTGKKLNNSVFDIGGGRPKVLGFALNRKLLSDFWYEGKS
;
A
#
# COMPACT_ATOMS: atom_id res chain seq x y z
N MET A 1 5.09 23.75 -21.11
CA MET A 1 6.41 24.40 -21.04
C MET A 1 6.69 25.05 -19.67
N TYR A 2 5.70 25.65 -18.99
CA TYR A 2 5.85 26.29 -17.67
C TYR A 2 6.18 25.31 -16.52
N LEU A 3 5.47 24.18 -16.41
CA LEU A 3 5.64 23.21 -15.31
C LEU A 3 7.06 22.61 -15.24
N LYS A 4 7.64 22.27 -16.40
CA LYS A 4 9.01 21.71 -16.47
C LYS A 4 10.06 22.70 -15.95
N ARG A 5 9.85 24.00 -16.20
CA ARG A 5 10.75 25.06 -15.76
C ARG A 5 10.61 25.34 -14.26
N LEU A 6 9.39 25.24 -13.73
CA LEU A 6 9.11 25.31 -12.30
C LEU A 6 9.83 24.19 -11.53
N LEU A 7 9.64 22.94 -11.94
CA LEU A 7 10.26 21.78 -11.28
C LEU A 7 11.79 21.80 -11.31
N LYS A 8 12.38 22.27 -12.41
CA LYS A 8 13.84 22.43 -12.53
C LYS A 8 14.42 23.43 -11.53
N ASN A 9 13.65 24.43 -11.13
CA ASN A 9 14.08 25.49 -10.22
C ASN A 9 13.71 25.21 -8.75
N HIS A 10 12.98 24.12 -8.48
CA HIS A 10 12.46 23.76 -7.15
C HIS A 10 12.80 22.29 -6.81
N PRO A 11 14.09 21.92 -6.67
CA PRO A 11 14.52 20.55 -6.39
C PRO A 11 13.96 19.98 -5.08
N GLU A 12 13.58 20.83 -4.11
CA GLU A 12 12.91 20.46 -2.86
C GLU A 12 11.57 19.75 -3.06
N THR A 13 10.95 19.92 -4.23
CA THR A 13 9.70 19.23 -4.59
C THR A 13 9.91 17.77 -4.94
N MET A 14 11.17 17.33 -5.13
CA MET A 14 11.55 15.96 -5.53
C MET A 14 10.73 15.43 -6.72
N SER A 15 10.36 16.33 -7.64
CA SER A 15 9.44 16.06 -8.73
C SER A 15 10.07 16.43 -10.07
N ASP A 16 9.81 15.62 -11.10
CA ASP A 16 10.17 15.91 -12.50
C ASP A 16 8.95 15.63 -13.41
N ALA A 17 8.90 16.31 -14.54
CA ALA A 17 7.87 16.11 -15.56
C ALA A 17 8.13 14.88 -16.44
N GLY A 18 8.79 13.85 -15.89
CA GLY A 18 9.17 12.62 -16.56
C GLY A 18 7.99 11.88 -17.20
N CYS A 19 8.29 10.77 -17.86
CA CYS A 19 7.28 9.91 -18.46
C CYS A 19 7.34 8.52 -17.86
N MET A 20 6.17 7.95 -17.54
CA MET A 20 6.05 6.58 -17.10
C MET A 20 4.99 5.87 -17.96
N ARG A 21 5.31 4.66 -18.40
CA ARG A 21 4.40 3.74 -19.09
C ARG A 21 4.56 2.37 -18.49
N TRP A 22 3.52 1.55 -18.48
CA TRP A 22 3.63 0.20 -17.97
C TRP A 22 2.63 -0.72 -18.66
N LYS A 23 2.95 -2.01 -18.66
CA LYS A 23 2.02 -3.08 -18.97
C LYS A 23 2.24 -4.16 -17.93
N LEU A 24 1.33 -4.24 -16.97
CA LEU A 24 1.41 -5.16 -15.84
C LEU A 24 0.16 -6.02 -15.79
N SER A 25 0.32 -7.33 -15.63
CA SER A 25 -0.73 -8.19 -15.09
C SER A 25 -0.61 -8.22 -13.58
N ILE A 26 -1.76 -8.24 -12.90
CA ILE A 26 -1.86 -8.18 -11.45
C ILE A 26 -2.55 -9.45 -10.96
N ASP A 27 -1.93 -10.13 -10.01
CA ASP A 27 -2.45 -11.36 -9.40
C ASP A 27 -2.36 -11.24 -7.87
N LYS A 28 -3.47 -10.80 -7.27
CA LYS A 28 -3.59 -10.56 -5.82
C LYS A 28 -3.74 -11.90 -5.10
N LYS A 29 -2.81 -12.22 -4.20
CA LYS A 29 -2.73 -13.53 -3.52
C LYS A 29 -3.33 -13.53 -2.13
N VAL A 30 -3.08 -12.47 -1.36
CA VAL A 30 -3.51 -12.36 0.03
C VAL A 30 -4.04 -10.95 0.27
N ALA A 31 -5.27 -10.87 0.77
CA ALA A 31 -5.95 -9.62 1.11
C ALA A 31 -6.10 -9.50 2.63
N PHE A 32 -6.10 -8.27 3.13
CA PHE A 32 -6.52 -7.93 4.49
C PHE A 32 -7.83 -7.14 4.46
N HIS A 33 -8.89 -7.83 4.87
CA HIS A 33 -10.21 -7.24 5.02
C HIS A 33 -10.34 -6.67 6.43
N VAL A 34 -10.34 -5.33 6.55
CA VAL A 34 -10.53 -4.61 7.83
C VAL A 34 -11.92 -4.79 8.47
N GLY A 35 -12.73 -5.71 7.94
CA GLY A 35 -14.02 -6.11 8.48
C GLY A 35 -15.04 -4.98 8.56
N TYR A 36 -15.70 -4.87 9.73
CA TYR A 36 -16.80 -3.94 9.95
C TYR A 36 -16.43 -2.48 9.68
N GLY A 37 -15.17 -2.06 9.88
CA GLY A 37 -14.73 -0.68 9.70
C GLY A 37 -14.90 -0.13 8.28
N ALA A 38 -14.90 -1.00 7.27
CA ALA A 38 -15.17 -0.63 5.86
C ALA A 38 -16.53 -1.14 5.35
N SER A 39 -17.41 -1.59 6.25
CA SER A 39 -18.73 -2.12 5.87
C SER A 39 -19.61 -1.06 5.20
N LYS A 40 -20.66 -1.51 4.50
CA LYS A 40 -21.60 -0.63 3.79
C LYS A 40 -22.21 0.43 4.73
N PHE A 41 -22.54 0.06 5.97
CA PHE A 41 -23.11 0.97 6.96
C PHE A 41 -22.18 2.16 7.26
N PHE A 42 -20.93 1.90 7.67
CA PHE A 42 -19.98 2.96 7.99
C PHE A 42 -19.57 3.79 6.77
N ARG A 43 -19.52 3.17 5.57
CA ARG A 43 -19.29 3.88 4.31
C ARG A 43 -20.44 4.83 3.96
N ILE A 44 -21.70 4.41 4.14
CA ILE A 44 -22.86 5.29 3.91
C ILE A 44 -22.80 6.51 4.85
N LEU A 45 -22.40 6.30 6.10
CA LEU A 45 -22.26 7.38 7.07
C LEU A 45 -21.00 8.25 6.89
N ASN A 46 -20.08 7.87 5.98
CA ASN A 46 -18.71 8.40 5.93
C ASN A 46 -18.09 8.51 7.32
N ALA A 47 -18.28 7.46 8.13
CA ALA A 47 -17.99 7.52 9.55
C ALA A 47 -16.49 7.69 9.85
N PHE A 48 -15.62 7.25 8.94
CA PHE A 48 -14.17 7.42 9.05
C PHE A 48 -13.71 8.52 8.10
N GLU A 49 -12.80 9.39 8.56
CA GLU A 49 -12.13 10.35 7.66
C GLU A 49 -11.31 9.64 6.57
N MET A 50 -10.71 8.50 6.93
CA MET A 50 -9.96 7.64 6.03
C MET A 50 -10.42 6.20 6.21
N PHE A 51 -11.00 5.64 5.16
CA PHE A 51 -11.16 4.20 5.01
C PHE A 51 -9.92 3.60 4.38
N TRP A 52 -9.73 2.31 4.62
CA TRP A 52 -8.61 1.56 4.09
C TRP A 52 -9.04 0.13 3.77
N HIS A 53 -8.53 -0.39 2.66
CA HIS A 53 -8.55 -1.82 2.37
C HIS A 53 -7.29 -2.25 1.62
N ALA A 54 -6.60 -3.27 2.12
CA ALA A 54 -5.50 -3.91 1.41
C ALA A 54 -6.02 -5.16 0.66
N GLU A 55 -6.46 -4.99 -0.59
CA GLU A 55 -6.91 -6.13 -1.44
C GLU A 55 -5.76 -7.07 -1.84
N GLY A 56 -4.52 -6.62 -1.71
CA GLY A 56 -3.35 -7.37 -2.15
C GLY A 56 -2.11 -7.07 -1.32
N MET A 57 -2.15 -7.40 -0.02
CA MET A 57 -0.96 -7.36 0.84
C MET A 57 0.21 -8.14 0.20
N LYS A 58 -0.10 -9.28 -0.43
CA LYS A 58 0.81 -10.02 -1.30
C LYS A 58 0.23 -10.06 -2.71
N THR A 59 0.92 -9.43 -3.65
CA THR A 59 0.49 -9.33 -5.05
C THR A 59 1.64 -9.69 -5.97
N ALA A 60 1.40 -10.63 -6.89
CA ALA A 60 2.33 -10.95 -7.96
C ALA A 60 2.06 -10.03 -9.15
N TYR A 61 3.08 -9.30 -9.59
CA TYR A 61 3.05 -8.49 -10.81
C TYR A 61 3.92 -9.14 -11.89
N LYS A 62 3.49 -9.02 -13.14
CA LYS A 62 4.28 -9.48 -14.30
C LYS A 62 4.15 -8.51 -15.45
N GLY A 63 5.26 -8.21 -16.12
CA GLY A 63 5.28 -7.39 -17.32
C GLY A 63 6.44 -6.42 -17.31
N TRP A 64 6.17 -5.15 -17.55
CA TRP A 64 7.21 -4.12 -17.57
C TRP A 64 6.71 -2.75 -17.14
N VAL A 65 7.65 -1.96 -16.64
CA VAL A 65 7.52 -0.53 -16.37
C VAL A 65 8.60 0.17 -17.19
N GLU A 66 8.25 1.24 -17.89
CA GLU A 66 9.19 2.12 -18.59
C GLU A 66 9.13 3.49 -17.91
N TYR A 67 10.27 3.96 -17.41
CA TYR A 67 10.41 5.26 -16.78
C TYR A 67 11.52 6.04 -17.49
N ASN A 68 11.18 7.22 -18.01
CA ASN A 68 12.11 8.09 -18.75
C ASN A 68 12.89 7.38 -19.88
N GLY A 69 12.23 6.44 -20.57
CA GLY A 69 12.83 5.66 -21.67
C GLY A 69 13.61 4.42 -21.24
N GLU A 70 13.81 4.21 -19.93
CA GLU A 70 14.43 3.00 -19.40
C GLU A 70 13.36 1.98 -19.01
N LYS A 71 13.53 0.74 -19.48
CA LYS A 71 12.54 -0.33 -19.30
C LYS A 71 12.99 -1.35 -18.26
N TYR A 72 12.17 -1.52 -17.24
CA TYR A 72 12.33 -2.47 -16.14
C TYR A 72 11.35 -3.63 -16.31
N LEU A 73 11.87 -4.86 -16.25
CA LEU A 73 11.05 -6.05 -16.24
C LEU A 73 10.52 -6.29 -14.82
N VAL A 74 9.23 -6.61 -14.73
CA VAL A 74 8.58 -6.99 -13.48
C VAL A 74 8.27 -8.48 -13.54
N ARG A 75 8.80 -9.21 -12.58
CA ARG A 75 8.78 -10.67 -12.52
C ARG A 75 8.21 -11.13 -11.18
N PRO A 76 7.24 -12.04 -11.14
CA PRO A 76 6.65 -12.48 -9.88
C PRO A 76 7.63 -13.24 -8.98
N GLU A 77 8.77 -13.70 -9.52
CA GLU A 77 9.79 -14.45 -8.79
C GLU A 77 10.68 -13.56 -7.88
N ASP A 78 10.88 -12.29 -8.25
CA ASP A 78 11.82 -11.38 -7.56
C ASP A 78 11.26 -9.96 -7.32
N CYS A 79 10.00 -9.69 -7.72
CA CYS A 79 9.30 -8.44 -7.44
C CYS A 79 8.18 -8.65 -6.40
N TYR A 80 8.32 -7.98 -5.25
CA TYR A 80 7.50 -8.16 -4.05
C TYR A 80 6.37 -7.13 -3.98
N GLY A 81 5.26 -7.41 -4.66
CA GLY A 81 4.18 -6.44 -4.88
C GLY A 81 3.18 -6.28 -3.74
N TYR A 82 2.69 -5.05 -3.57
CA TYR A 82 1.66 -4.64 -2.63
C TYR A 82 0.55 -3.88 -3.38
N ALA A 83 -0.70 -3.96 -2.90
CA ALA A 83 -1.84 -3.24 -3.47
C ALA A 83 -2.90 -2.93 -2.41
N ASP A 84 -3.12 -1.65 -2.17
CA ASP A 84 -4.11 -1.14 -1.23
C ASP A 84 -4.92 0.01 -1.81
N LYS A 85 -5.92 0.42 -1.03
CA LYS A 85 -6.77 1.56 -1.33
C LYS A 85 -7.10 2.30 -0.04
N ASN A 86 -6.79 3.60 -0.02
CA ASN A 86 -7.34 4.55 0.93
C ASN A 86 -8.37 5.45 0.24
N TRP A 87 -9.43 5.83 0.95
CA TRP A 87 -10.40 6.81 0.45
C TRP A 87 -11.11 7.50 1.61
N GLY A 88 -11.63 8.71 1.39
CA GLY A 88 -12.33 9.48 2.42
C GLY A 88 -12.09 10.98 2.25
N GLY A 89 -12.35 11.74 3.31
CA GLY A 89 -12.26 13.19 3.32
C GLY A 89 -10.90 13.74 3.72
N ASP A 90 -10.13 12.99 4.51
CA ASP A 90 -8.79 13.40 4.97
C ASP A 90 -7.95 12.17 5.37
N PHE A 91 -6.64 12.34 5.53
CA PHE A 91 -5.75 11.28 6.01
C PHE A 91 -5.75 11.18 7.53
N THR A 92 -5.51 9.98 8.04
CA THR A 92 -5.21 9.79 9.47
C THR A 92 -3.93 10.54 9.83
N SER A 93 -3.87 11.20 10.99
CA SER A 93 -2.66 11.92 11.43
C SER A 93 -2.46 11.85 12.95
N PRO A 94 -1.31 11.36 13.46
CA PRO A 94 -0.21 10.75 12.71
C PRO A 94 -0.67 9.43 12.05
N TRP A 95 0.00 9.07 10.95
CA TRP A 95 -0.24 7.84 10.20
C TRP A 95 1.01 6.96 10.22
N VAL A 96 0.81 5.67 10.43
CA VAL A 96 1.82 4.62 10.28
C VAL A 96 1.33 3.64 9.23
N TRP A 97 2.25 3.28 8.33
CA TRP A 97 2.04 2.23 7.34
C TRP A 97 3.28 1.38 7.19
N LEU A 98 3.16 0.08 7.40
CA LEU A 98 4.24 -0.88 7.28
C LEU A 98 3.70 -2.15 6.63
N SER A 99 4.25 -2.51 5.47
CA SER A 99 3.90 -3.74 4.76
C SER A 99 5.15 -4.46 4.26
N SER A 100 5.16 -5.79 4.32
CA SER A 100 6.20 -6.58 3.65
C SER A 100 5.75 -8.00 3.37
N ASN A 101 6.10 -8.51 2.20
CA ASN A 101 5.89 -9.91 1.79
C ASN A 101 7.20 -10.61 1.36
N HIS A 102 8.34 -9.99 1.68
CA HIS A 102 9.69 -10.54 1.48
C HIS A 102 10.38 -10.74 2.82
N LEU A 103 9.91 -11.75 3.56
CA LEU A 103 10.31 -11.98 4.95
C LEU A 103 11.33 -13.12 5.05
N THR A 104 12.24 -13.03 6.02
CA THR A 104 13.18 -14.11 6.38
C THR A 104 12.97 -14.47 7.83
N SER A 105 12.81 -15.76 8.12
CA SER A 105 12.76 -16.24 9.50
C SER A 105 14.12 -16.07 10.18
N LYS A 106 14.14 -15.39 11.33
CA LYS A 106 15.36 -15.29 12.15
C LYS A 106 15.75 -16.62 12.81
N LEU A 107 14.78 -17.52 13.02
CA LEU A 107 15.02 -18.82 13.66
C LEU A 107 15.69 -19.81 12.70
N THR A 108 15.28 -19.81 11.43
CA THR A 108 15.75 -20.81 10.44
C THR A 108 16.64 -20.22 9.35
N GLY A 109 16.73 -18.89 9.24
CA GLY A 109 17.41 -18.21 8.13
C GLY A 109 16.70 -18.33 6.78
N LYS A 110 15.56 -19.05 6.71
CA LYS A 110 14.85 -19.32 5.45
C LYS A 110 13.89 -18.20 5.07
N LYS A 111 13.69 -17.99 3.77
CA LYS A 111 12.64 -17.13 3.23
C LYS A 111 11.27 -17.68 3.57
N LEU A 112 10.39 -16.78 3.98
CA LEU A 112 8.98 -17.06 4.27
C LEU A 112 8.16 -16.77 3.01
N ASN A 113 8.13 -17.75 2.10
CA ASN A 113 7.61 -17.57 0.75
C ASN A 113 6.10 -17.33 0.73
N ASN A 114 5.37 -17.89 1.69
CA ASN A 114 3.92 -17.71 1.81
C ASN A 114 3.56 -16.87 3.04
N SER A 115 4.38 -15.87 3.36
CA SER A 115 4.10 -14.93 4.43
C SER A 115 4.03 -13.48 3.96
N VAL A 116 3.23 -12.68 4.66
CA VAL A 116 3.06 -11.23 4.47
C VAL A 116 2.47 -10.60 5.72
N PHE A 117 2.90 -9.39 6.06
CA PHE A 117 2.18 -8.54 7.02
C PHE A 117 1.80 -7.20 6.40
N ASP A 118 0.78 -6.60 6.97
CA ASP A 118 0.40 -5.21 6.73
C ASP A 118 -0.07 -4.60 8.05
N ILE A 119 0.39 -3.39 8.34
CA ILE A 119 0.13 -2.66 9.58
C ILE A 119 -0.19 -1.22 9.19
N GLY A 120 -1.40 -0.78 9.51
CA GLY A 120 -1.86 0.58 9.31
C GLY A 120 -2.43 1.18 10.58
N GLY A 121 -2.42 2.50 10.70
CA GLY A 121 -3.16 3.19 11.76
C GLY A 121 -2.46 4.44 12.28
N GLY A 122 -2.68 4.75 13.55
CA GLY A 122 -2.21 5.97 14.18
C GLY A 122 -3.34 6.62 14.97
N ARG A 123 -3.90 7.75 14.50
CA ARG A 123 -5.06 8.39 15.14
C ARG A 123 -6.24 8.58 14.17
N PRO A 124 -6.90 7.49 13.72
CA PRO A 124 -8.03 7.62 12.81
C PRO A 124 -9.17 8.38 13.49
N LYS A 125 -9.86 9.25 12.74
CA LYS A 125 -11.05 9.94 13.25
C LYS A 125 -12.32 9.20 12.84
N VAL A 126 -13.19 8.99 13.82
CA VAL A 126 -14.51 8.38 13.65
C VAL A 126 -15.56 9.38 14.08
N LEU A 127 -16.47 9.77 13.18
CA LEU A 127 -17.52 10.76 13.41
C LEU A 127 -16.96 12.07 14.04
N GLY A 128 -15.79 12.51 13.57
CA GLY A 128 -15.10 13.71 14.07
C GLY A 128 -14.22 13.49 15.32
N PHE A 129 -14.28 12.33 15.98
CA PHE A 129 -13.50 12.04 17.18
C PHE A 129 -12.25 11.21 16.84
N ALA A 130 -11.07 11.73 17.20
CA ALA A 130 -9.82 11.03 17.00
C ALA A 130 -9.64 9.89 18.01
N LEU A 131 -9.49 8.65 17.52
CA LEU A 131 -9.10 7.52 18.34
C LEU A 131 -7.61 7.62 18.69
N ASN A 132 -7.24 7.31 19.94
CA ASN A 132 -5.85 7.43 20.38
C ASN A 132 -5.04 6.17 20.06
N ARG A 133 -4.01 6.32 19.20
CA ARG A 133 -2.94 5.33 18.93
C ARG A 133 -3.48 3.92 18.63
N LYS A 134 -4.34 3.81 17.62
CA LYS A 134 -4.90 2.53 17.18
C LYS A 134 -4.14 2.03 15.96
N LEU A 135 -3.57 0.83 16.07
CA LEU A 135 -3.00 0.08 14.96
C LEU A 135 -3.95 -1.06 14.60
N LEU A 136 -4.05 -1.32 13.31
CA LEU A 136 -4.72 -2.45 12.70
C LEU A 136 -3.65 -3.22 11.93
N SER A 137 -3.63 -4.53 12.11
CA SER A 137 -2.61 -5.37 11.48
C SER A 137 -3.18 -6.72 11.10
N ASP A 138 -2.66 -7.28 10.03
CA ASP A 138 -2.81 -8.67 9.68
C ASP A 138 -1.42 -9.26 9.38
N PHE A 139 -1.22 -10.52 9.79
CA PHE A 139 -0.02 -11.26 9.51
C PHE A 139 -0.39 -12.64 9.02
N TRP A 140 -0.29 -12.81 7.70
CA TRP A 140 -0.41 -14.11 7.07
C TRP A 140 0.92 -14.83 7.19
N TYR A 141 0.98 -15.85 8.05
CA TYR A 141 2.16 -16.69 8.27
C TYR A 141 2.00 -18.04 7.58
N GLU A 142 2.79 -18.26 6.53
CA GLU A 142 2.87 -19.52 5.77
C GLU A 142 1.51 -20.17 5.45
N GLY A 143 0.53 -19.35 5.04
CA GLY A 143 -0.81 -19.85 4.65
C GLY A 143 -1.91 -19.66 5.69
N LYS A 144 -1.64 -18.99 6.81
CA LYS A 144 -2.61 -18.79 7.90
C LYS A 144 -2.59 -17.34 8.40
N SER A 145 -3.76 -16.74 8.56
CA SER A 145 -3.98 -15.47 9.27
C SER A 145 -4.34 -15.76 10.72
#